data_AF-A0A842TRU1-F1
#
_entry.id   AF-A0A842TRU1-F1
#
_cell.length_a   1.000
_cell.length_b   1.000
_cell.length_c   1.000
_cell.angle_alpha   90.00
_cell.angle_beta   90.00
_cell.angle_gamma   90.00
#
_symmetry.space_group_name_H-M   'P 1'
#
loop_
_entity.id
_entity.type
_entity.pdbx_description
1 polymer ?
#
loop_
_entity_poly.entity_id
_entity_poly.type
_entity_poly.pdbx_seq_one_letter_code
_entity_poly.pdbx_strand_id
1 'polypeptide(L)'
;MTETQQLNWKTRFLILFLTLLAGISSLIVNQIMIKSPSTINEEDPVFYNYNGAQFFYNNNTMVDSTEQMLYIQNTKINQTHVNTSILINNEIQGHFLVNPNNGTVYQNGKCKGNYSIWWVHVPNPMLTFGQGLELGAKFSVIDPTGFIDDPWENYTMIVDEKVVWWPHEQKFSKILGAQASFVVSIYSNDSKAASATLDLTVGFVELWDGGSGSNARQTLALKETDYPISRNRLTFFPAAILSGVIIIVIAYIFMKIDWKTKLLRRLHLNDEKRLNTTLLLIAGLLAVMIEYIDIWFYNPLGLTGNLLLHAGYLGFLLVICFIQKKHFGWTLPALLEIFFVLAMVFFVGDPYVPHLTAFMGSTVSWITLVLVSGLKSNWDEGKTKIGKILSKLI
;
A
#
# COMPACT_ATOMS: atom_id res chain seq x y z
N MET A 1 -23.61 -41.58 -4.99
CA MET A 1 -22.85 -40.31 -5.08
C MET A 1 -21.37 -40.64 -5.02
N THR A 2 -20.61 -40.39 -6.07
CA THR A 2 -19.22 -40.84 -6.20
C THR A 2 -18.27 -40.00 -5.35
N GLU A 3 -17.24 -40.62 -4.75
CA GLU A 3 -16.10 -39.99 -4.06
C GLU A 3 -15.27 -39.03 -4.96
N THR A 4 -15.77 -38.71 -6.15
CA THR A 4 -15.05 -38.06 -7.25
C THR A 4 -14.85 -36.56 -7.07
N GLN A 5 -15.66 -35.86 -6.26
CA GLN A 5 -15.52 -34.40 -6.06
C GLN A 5 -14.59 -34.00 -4.90
N GLN A 6 -14.30 -34.91 -3.96
CA GLN A 6 -13.57 -34.55 -2.75
C GLN A 6 -12.09 -34.30 -3.02
N LEU A 7 -11.61 -33.16 -2.53
CA LEU A 7 -10.19 -32.83 -2.54
C LEU A 7 -9.52 -33.40 -1.30
N ASN A 8 -8.43 -34.15 -1.51
CA ASN A 8 -7.64 -34.66 -0.39
C ASN A 8 -6.88 -33.51 0.31
N TRP A 9 -6.31 -33.78 1.48
CA TRP A 9 -5.55 -32.77 2.23
C TRP A 9 -4.35 -32.20 1.46
N LYS A 10 -3.67 -33.03 0.66
CA LYS A 10 -2.50 -32.60 -0.13
C LYS A 10 -2.88 -31.57 -1.19
N THR A 11 -3.99 -31.79 -1.89
CA THR A 11 -4.51 -30.83 -2.88
C THR A 11 -4.96 -29.53 -2.22
N ARG A 12 -5.63 -29.61 -1.06
CA ARG A 12 -6.04 -28.42 -0.30
C ARG A 12 -4.84 -27.59 0.17
N PHE A 13 -3.83 -28.25 0.73
CA PHE A 13 -2.58 -27.59 1.11
C PHE A 13 -1.87 -26.96 -0.09
N LEU A 14 -1.84 -27.67 -1.23
CA LEU A 14 -1.27 -27.14 -2.47
C LEU A 14 -1.98 -25.86 -2.92
N ILE A 15 -3.31 -25.79 -2.84
CA ILE A 15 -4.08 -24.57 -3.19
C ILE A 15 -3.65 -23.39 -2.31
N LEU A 16 -3.58 -23.59 -0.99
CA LEU A 16 -3.13 -22.56 -0.05
C LEU A 16 -1.70 -22.12 -0.35
N PHE A 17 -0.80 -23.07 -0.55
CA PHE A 17 0.60 -22.82 -0.84
C PHE A 17 0.81 -22.06 -2.15
N LEU A 18 0.14 -22.46 -3.24
CA LEU A 18 0.27 -21.79 -4.54
C LEU A 18 -0.32 -20.38 -4.52
N THR A 19 -1.40 -20.16 -3.77
CA THR A 19 -1.98 -18.82 -3.58
C THR A 19 -1.00 -17.93 -2.80
N LEU A 20 -0.39 -18.44 -1.72
CA LEU A 20 0.64 -17.72 -0.97
C LEU A 20 1.88 -17.44 -1.83
N LEU A 21 2.29 -18.39 -2.66
CA LEU A 21 3.43 -18.25 -3.56
C LEU A 21 3.23 -17.11 -4.57
N ALA A 22 2.00 -16.85 -5.01
CA ALA A 22 1.70 -15.69 -5.85
C ALA A 22 2.06 -14.37 -5.13
N GLY A 23 1.65 -14.22 -3.86
CA GLY A 23 2.02 -13.06 -3.03
C GLY A 23 3.52 -12.97 -2.73
N ILE A 24 4.20 -14.09 -2.47
CA ILE A 24 5.66 -14.10 -2.27
C ILE A 24 6.39 -13.71 -3.55
N SER A 25 5.94 -14.21 -4.70
CA SER A 25 6.58 -13.93 -5.99
C SER A 25 6.47 -12.46 -6.38
N SER A 26 5.37 -11.78 -6.09
CA SER A 26 5.27 -10.33 -6.32
C SER A 26 6.18 -9.53 -5.39
N LEU A 27 6.42 -10.00 -4.15
CA LEU A 27 7.44 -9.40 -3.27
C LEU A 27 8.83 -9.54 -3.88
N ILE A 28 9.17 -10.70 -4.45
CA ILE A 28 10.45 -10.92 -5.13
C ILE A 28 10.59 -10.01 -6.34
N VAL A 29 9.58 -9.92 -7.21
CA VAL A 29 9.60 -9.01 -8.37
C VAL A 29 9.78 -7.58 -7.90
N ASN A 30 9.04 -7.15 -6.88
CA ASN A 30 9.18 -5.81 -6.31
C ASN A 30 10.61 -5.56 -5.78
N GLN A 31 11.22 -6.52 -5.09
CA GLN A 31 12.60 -6.41 -4.61
C GLN A 31 13.63 -6.34 -5.75
N ILE A 32 13.43 -7.09 -6.84
CA ILE A 32 14.26 -7.00 -8.04
C ILE A 32 14.12 -5.61 -8.67
N MET A 33 12.89 -5.10 -8.76
CA MET A 33 12.61 -3.77 -9.32
C MET A 33 13.17 -2.66 -8.43
N ILE A 34 13.16 -2.80 -7.10
CA ILE A 34 13.79 -1.83 -6.18
C ILE A 34 15.32 -1.81 -6.37
N LYS A 35 15.94 -2.99 -6.58
CA LYS A 35 17.40 -3.10 -6.74
C LYS A 35 17.92 -2.86 -8.15
N SER A 36 17.04 -2.86 -9.16
CA SER A 36 17.41 -2.65 -10.56
C SER A 36 16.74 -1.37 -11.06
N PRO A 37 17.46 -0.23 -11.07
CA PRO A 37 16.93 1.06 -11.49
C PRO A 37 16.24 0.91 -12.85
N SER A 38 14.96 1.28 -12.92
CA SER A 38 14.20 1.32 -14.16
C SER A 38 13.37 2.59 -14.18
N THR A 39 12.91 3.02 -15.35
CA THR A 39 12.00 4.17 -15.48
C THR A 39 10.65 3.98 -14.77
N ILE A 40 10.34 2.74 -14.36
CA ILE A 40 9.10 2.37 -13.66
C ILE A 40 9.33 2.27 -12.15
N ASN A 41 10.56 1.95 -11.74
CA ASN A 41 10.99 1.90 -10.35
C ASN A 41 12.35 2.57 -10.29
N GLU A 42 12.30 3.89 -10.18
CA GLU A 42 13.48 4.70 -9.99
C GLU A 42 14.13 4.30 -8.67
N GLU A 43 15.45 4.49 -8.57
CA GLU A 43 16.16 4.31 -7.31
C GLU A 43 15.37 4.96 -6.16
N ASP A 44 15.56 4.46 -4.93
CA ASP A 44 15.15 5.20 -3.72
C ASP A 44 15.43 6.70 -3.99
N PRO A 45 14.58 7.66 -3.56
CA PRO A 45 14.68 9.08 -3.94
C PRO A 45 15.97 9.80 -3.50
N VAL A 46 17.00 9.05 -3.15
CA VAL A 46 18.44 9.26 -3.35
C VAL A 46 18.80 9.93 -4.69
N PHE A 47 17.91 10.04 -5.68
CA PHE A 47 18.08 11.02 -6.74
C PHE A 47 16.81 11.83 -6.96
N TYR A 48 16.79 13.06 -6.44
CA TYR A 48 15.95 14.10 -7.00
C TYR A 48 16.48 14.53 -8.39
N ASN A 49 16.41 13.63 -9.37
CA ASN A 49 16.73 13.93 -10.76
C ASN A 49 15.60 14.70 -11.47
N TYR A 50 14.46 14.94 -10.80
CA TYR A 50 13.27 15.55 -11.37
C TYR A 50 12.88 16.86 -10.68
N ASN A 51 12.05 17.65 -11.37
CA ASN A 51 11.54 18.95 -10.96
C ASN A 51 10.48 18.81 -9.84
N GLY A 52 10.92 18.36 -8.67
CA GLY A 52 10.85 19.19 -7.48
C GLY A 52 9.47 19.51 -6.94
N ALA A 53 9.10 18.83 -5.86
CA ALA A 53 7.80 18.95 -5.22
C ALA A 53 7.23 20.38 -5.11
N GLN A 54 5.92 20.45 -5.31
CA GLN A 54 5.12 21.65 -5.18
C GLN A 54 4.33 21.61 -3.89
N PHE A 55 4.35 22.71 -3.15
CA PHE A 55 3.62 22.86 -1.90
C PHE A 55 2.68 24.05 -1.98
N PHE A 56 1.53 23.88 -1.34
CA PHE A 56 0.78 25.02 -0.83
C PHE A 56 1.51 25.55 0.39
N TYR A 57 1.86 26.83 0.36
CA TYR A 57 2.61 27.53 1.38
C TYR A 57 1.79 28.69 1.95
N ASN A 58 1.76 28.77 3.27
CA ASN A 58 1.23 29.92 3.98
C ASN A 58 2.19 30.32 5.10
N ASN A 59 2.57 31.59 5.13
CA ASN A 59 3.44 32.15 6.16
C ASN A 59 2.66 32.76 7.34
N ASN A 60 1.32 32.69 7.34
CA ASN A 60 0.40 33.23 8.35
C ASN A 60 0.71 34.68 8.78
N THR A 61 1.35 35.48 7.93
CA THR A 61 1.73 36.87 8.22
C THR A 61 0.61 37.88 7.91
N MET A 62 -0.44 37.48 7.19
CA MET A 62 -1.54 38.38 6.79
C MET A 62 -2.91 37.76 7.04
N VAL A 63 -3.85 38.60 7.50
CA VAL A 63 -5.26 38.27 7.79
C VAL A 63 -6.02 37.83 6.52
N ASP A 64 -5.49 38.15 5.33
CA ASP A 64 -5.92 37.67 4.02
C ASP A 64 -4.77 36.92 3.31
N SER A 65 -4.17 35.93 3.98
CA SER A 65 -3.04 35.17 3.41
C SER A 65 -3.49 34.42 2.14
N THR A 66 -3.19 34.97 0.98
CA THR A 66 -3.28 34.25 -0.29
C THR A 66 -2.30 33.08 -0.25
N GLU A 67 -2.82 31.86 -0.37
CA GLU A 67 -2.04 30.64 -0.51
C GLU A 67 -0.99 30.80 -1.62
N GLN A 68 0.28 30.66 -1.27
CA GLN A 68 1.42 30.78 -2.20
C GLN A 68 1.89 29.40 -2.65
N MET A 69 2.63 29.36 -3.75
CA MET A 69 3.24 28.13 -4.24
C MET A 69 4.73 28.10 -3.88
N LEU A 70 5.16 27.08 -3.15
CA LEU A 70 6.58 26.77 -2.91
C LEU A 70 7.01 25.59 -3.77
N TYR A 71 8.20 25.70 -4.38
CA TYR A 71 8.79 24.70 -5.26
C TYR A 71 10.18 24.30 -4.75
N ILE A 72 10.50 23.00 -4.74
CA ILE A 72 11.84 22.49 -4.41
C ILE A 72 12.52 22.01 -5.69
N GLN A 73 13.19 22.88 -6.45
CA GLN A 73 13.83 22.49 -7.71
C GLN A 73 15.21 21.89 -7.51
N ASN A 74 15.53 20.84 -8.28
CA ASN A 74 16.79 20.13 -8.19
C ASN A 74 17.53 20.17 -9.53
N THR A 75 18.81 20.55 -9.50
CA THR A 75 19.70 20.56 -10.66
C THR A 75 20.89 19.66 -10.39
N LYS A 76 21.02 18.58 -11.15
CA LYS A 76 22.14 17.64 -11.03
C LYS A 76 23.44 18.34 -11.41
N ILE A 77 24.41 18.35 -10.48
CA ILE A 77 25.74 18.90 -10.73
C ILE A 77 26.68 17.80 -11.21
N ASN A 78 26.65 16.63 -10.57
CA ASN A 78 27.46 15.46 -10.92
C ASN A 78 26.79 14.16 -10.45
N GLN A 79 27.52 13.05 -10.47
CA GLN A 79 27.01 11.73 -10.05
C GLN A 79 26.74 11.60 -8.54
N THR A 80 27.20 12.54 -7.71
CA THR A 80 27.10 12.44 -6.25
C THR A 80 26.48 13.67 -5.60
N HIS A 81 26.20 14.74 -6.35
CA HIS A 81 25.72 16.01 -5.82
C HIS A 81 24.62 16.61 -6.69
N VAL A 82 23.62 17.14 -6.00
CA VAL A 82 22.50 17.87 -6.56
C VAL A 82 22.44 19.25 -5.90
N ASN A 83 22.22 20.29 -6.71
CA ASN A 83 21.92 21.62 -6.20
C ASN A 83 20.41 21.74 -6.04
N THR A 84 19.95 21.97 -4.82
CA THR A 84 18.55 22.14 -4.47
C THR A 84 18.26 23.61 -4.28
N SER A 85 17.20 24.11 -4.91
CA SER A 85 16.72 25.49 -4.81
C SER A 85 15.30 25.50 -4.29
N ILE A 86 15.02 26.38 -3.33
CA ILE A 86 13.67 26.63 -2.81
C ILE A 86 13.16 27.91 -3.46
N LEU A 87 12.03 27.82 -4.16
CA LEU A 87 11.41 28.95 -4.83
C LEU A 87 10.03 29.19 -4.25
N ILE A 88 9.69 30.45 -3.97
CA ILE A 88 8.33 30.88 -3.62
C ILE A 88 7.84 31.77 -4.73
N ASN A 89 6.72 31.42 -5.37
CA ASN A 89 6.18 32.14 -6.55
C ASN A 89 7.23 32.37 -7.66
N ASN A 90 8.10 31.37 -7.89
CA ASN A 90 9.23 31.39 -8.84
C ASN A 90 10.42 32.30 -8.45
N GLU A 91 10.44 32.89 -7.26
CA GLU A 91 11.59 33.63 -6.75
C GLU A 91 12.44 32.73 -5.85
N ILE A 92 13.74 32.64 -6.12
CA ILE A 92 14.68 31.83 -5.34
C ILE A 92 14.83 32.44 -3.94
N GLN A 93 14.42 31.67 -2.94
CA GLN A 93 14.57 32.03 -1.52
C GLN A 93 15.87 31.50 -0.94
N GLY A 94 16.32 30.34 -1.41
CA GLY A 94 17.55 29.72 -0.95
C GLY A 94 18.01 28.60 -1.85
N HIS A 95 19.29 28.26 -1.77
CA HIS A 95 19.86 27.12 -2.46
C HIS A 95 20.94 26.46 -1.61
N PHE A 96 21.07 25.15 -1.74
CA PHE A 96 22.07 24.35 -1.04
C PHE A 96 22.48 23.15 -1.87
N LEU A 97 23.71 22.69 -1.66
CA LEU A 97 24.22 21.50 -2.32
C LEU A 97 24.00 20.30 -1.40
N VAL A 98 23.55 19.18 -1.94
CA VAL A 98 23.31 17.95 -1.18
C VAL A 98 23.89 16.75 -1.89
N ASN A 99 24.52 15.85 -1.14
CA ASN A 99 24.83 14.50 -1.60
C ASN A 99 23.68 13.60 -1.19
N PRO A 100 22.94 13.09 -2.17
CA PRO A 100 21.68 12.44 -1.88
C PRO A 100 21.87 10.99 -1.40
N ASN A 101 23.04 10.39 -1.65
CA ASN A 101 23.38 9.02 -1.25
C ASN A 101 23.47 8.84 0.27
N ASN A 102 23.74 9.93 0.99
CA ASN A 102 23.92 9.92 2.44
C ASN A 102 23.25 11.10 3.14
N GLY A 103 22.47 11.91 2.41
CA GLY A 103 21.78 13.11 2.90
C GLY A 103 22.67 14.31 3.21
N THR A 104 24.00 14.21 3.03
CA THR A 104 24.92 15.25 3.50
C THR A 104 24.74 16.57 2.77
N VAL A 105 24.64 17.65 3.54
CA VAL A 105 24.42 19.01 3.04
C VAL A 105 25.73 19.77 3.04
N TYR A 106 25.98 20.52 1.97
CA TYR A 106 27.22 21.26 1.74
C TYR A 106 26.96 22.74 1.51
N GLN A 107 27.87 23.56 2.04
CA GLN A 107 27.95 24.99 1.76
C GLN A 107 29.39 25.33 1.39
N ASN A 108 29.61 25.99 0.25
CA ASN A 108 30.95 26.41 -0.21
C ASN A 108 31.97 25.26 -0.20
N GLY A 109 31.53 24.05 -0.60
CA GLY A 109 32.37 22.85 -0.67
C GLY A 109 32.67 22.17 0.68
N LYS A 110 32.13 22.66 1.79
CA LYS A 110 32.29 22.04 3.13
C LYS A 110 31.01 21.35 3.56
N CYS A 111 31.12 20.14 4.10
CA CYS A 111 29.99 19.43 4.71
C CYS A 111 29.55 20.20 5.96
N LYS A 112 28.24 20.40 6.09
CA LYS A 112 27.59 21.13 7.19
C LYS A 112 26.72 20.25 8.08
N GLY A 113 26.27 19.09 7.57
CA GLY A 113 25.42 18.16 8.30
C GLY A 113 25.01 16.98 7.43
N ASN A 114 24.36 15.99 8.04
CA ASN A 114 23.99 14.74 7.36
C ASN A 114 22.56 14.76 6.78
N TYR A 115 21.72 15.74 7.12
CA TYR A 115 20.34 15.87 6.62
C TYR A 115 19.90 17.33 6.63
N SER A 116 18.99 17.72 5.74
CA SER A 116 18.31 19.02 5.79
C SER A 116 16.87 18.87 6.31
N ILE A 117 16.25 19.96 6.75
CA ILE A 117 14.82 19.96 7.11
C ILE A 117 13.91 19.63 5.91
N TRP A 118 14.40 19.88 4.69
CA TRP A 118 13.72 19.57 3.44
C TRP A 118 13.92 18.12 3.02
N TRP A 119 14.93 17.45 3.59
CA TRP A 119 15.30 16.10 3.21
C TRP A 119 15.94 15.32 4.35
N VAL A 120 15.19 14.34 4.84
CA VAL A 120 15.70 13.28 5.69
C VAL A 120 15.67 11.97 4.90
N HIS A 121 16.84 11.37 4.67
CA HIS A 121 16.89 10.05 4.05
C HIS A 121 16.37 9.02 5.07
N VAL A 122 15.26 8.37 4.72
CA VAL A 122 14.78 7.20 5.46
C VAL A 122 15.17 5.96 4.67
N PRO A 123 15.95 5.03 5.25
CA PRO A 123 16.23 3.75 4.60
C PRO A 123 14.91 3.07 4.24
N ASN A 124 14.79 2.58 3.00
CA ASN A 124 13.56 1.99 2.51
C ASN A 124 13.08 0.86 3.46
N PRO A 125 11.90 0.99 4.09
CA PRO A 125 11.42 0.03 5.08
C PRO A 125 11.16 -1.36 4.48
N MET A 126 11.00 -1.46 3.15
CA MET A 126 10.89 -2.74 2.44
C MET A 126 12.23 -3.47 2.34
N LEU A 127 13.37 -2.77 2.47
CA LEU A 127 14.71 -3.37 2.55
C LEU A 127 15.05 -3.81 3.98
N THR A 128 14.39 -3.24 4.98
CA THR A 128 14.62 -3.53 6.41
C THR A 128 13.53 -4.42 7.03
N PHE A 129 12.73 -5.11 6.21
CA PHE A 129 11.63 -5.98 6.67
C PHE A 129 10.62 -5.27 7.60
N GLY A 130 10.29 -4.02 7.31
CA GLY A 130 9.38 -3.21 8.12
C GLY A 130 10.04 -2.53 9.32
N GLN A 131 11.35 -2.69 9.51
CA GLN A 131 12.14 -1.89 10.45
C GLN A 131 12.47 -0.53 9.81
N GLY A 132 11.44 0.31 9.63
CA GLY A 132 11.63 1.72 9.30
C GLY A 132 12.22 2.50 10.49
N LEU A 133 12.04 3.83 10.50
CA LEU A 133 12.40 4.63 11.68
C LEU A 133 11.68 4.14 12.94
N GLU A 134 12.42 4.07 14.04
CA GLU A 134 11.89 3.74 15.35
C GLU A 134 11.26 4.98 16.01
N LEU A 135 10.23 4.78 16.83
CA LEU A 135 9.68 5.86 17.64
C LEU A 135 10.75 6.34 18.63
N GLY A 136 10.91 7.65 18.76
CA GLY A 136 11.96 8.28 19.54
C GLY A 136 13.32 8.38 18.85
N ALA A 137 13.46 7.89 17.61
CA ALA A 137 14.68 8.07 16.83
C ALA A 137 14.96 9.57 16.64
N LYS A 138 16.23 9.98 16.81
CA LYS A 138 16.66 11.36 16.74
C LYS A 138 17.64 11.58 15.59
N PHE A 139 17.40 12.64 14.82
CA PHE A 139 18.24 13.05 13.70
C PHE A 139 18.69 14.49 13.90
N SER A 140 19.97 14.75 13.63
CA SER A 140 20.47 16.11 13.47
C SER A 140 20.17 16.57 12.05
N VAL A 141 19.40 17.64 11.92
CA VAL A 141 18.99 18.23 10.64
C VAL A 141 19.40 19.69 10.59
N ILE A 142 19.80 20.18 9.43
CA ILE A 142 20.15 21.59 9.21
C ILE A 142 19.06 22.29 8.41
N ASP A 143 18.79 23.56 8.69
CA ASP A 143 17.94 24.42 7.85
C ASP A 143 18.81 25.31 6.96
N PRO A 144 19.10 24.94 5.69
CA PRO A 144 19.98 25.74 4.84
C PRO A 144 19.37 27.08 4.40
N THR A 145 18.07 27.23 4.58
CA THR A 145 17.26 28.30 3.98
C THR A 145 16.77 29.34 4.97
N GLY A 146 16.79 29.03 6.27
CA GLY A 146 16.14 29.86 7.28
C GLY A 146 14.62 29.82 7.17
N PHE A 147 14.08 28.64 6.84
CA PHE A 147 12.64 28.42 6.77
C PHE A 147 12.02 28.41 8.17
N ILE A 148 12.70 27.79 9.13
CA ILE A 148 12.28 27.76 10.53
C ILE A 148 12.67 29.07 11.22
N ASP A 149 13.95 29.41 11.16
CA ASP A 149 14.56 30.56 11.83
C ASP A 149 15.78 31.05 11.03
N ASP A 150 16.99 31.05 11.59
CA ASP A 150 18.20 31.51 10.90
C ASP A 150 18.74 30.47 9.88
N PRO A 151 19.24 30.93 8.72
CA PRO A 151 19.90 30.05 7.76
C PRO A 151 21.11 29.34 8.37
N TRP A 152 21.21 28.05 8.09
CA TRP A 152 22.25 27.12 8.52
C TRP A 152 22.24 26.77 10.02
N GLU A 153 21.13 27.01 10.70
CA GLU A 153 20.91 26.54 12.07
C GLU A 153 20.65 25.02 12.12
N ASN A 154 21.11 24.39 13.20
CA ASN A 154 20.94 22.95 13.44
C ASN A 154 19.75 22.71 14.37
N TYR A 155 18.99 21.68 14.05
CA TYR A 155 17.83 21.24 14.81
C TYR A 155 17.92 19.74 15.11
N THR A 156 17.18 19.32 16.13
CA THR A 156 16.95 17.91 16.42
C THR A 156 15.56 17.52 15.96
N MET A 157 15.47 16.62 15.00
CA MET A 157 14.21 15.98 14.60
C MET A 157 14.02 14.70 15.42
N ILE A 158 12.84 14.52 16.00
CA ILE A 158 12.45 13.35 16.79
C ILE A 158 11.23 12.71 16.14
N VAL A 159 11.26 11.40 15.94
CA VAL A 159 10.11 10.63 15.45
C VAL A 159 9.16 10.39 16.60
N ASP A 160 7.97 10.98 16.56
CA ASP A 160 7.01 10.89 17.65
C ASP A 160 6.04 9.73 17.44
N GLU A 161 5.49 9.62 16.22
CA GLU A 161 4.39 8.70 15.92
C GLU A 161 4.51 8.08 14.52
N LYS A 162 3.91 6.89 14.37
CA LYS A 162 3.65 6.24 13.08
C LYS A 162 2.15 6.35 12.81
N VAL A 163 1.79 6.93 11.67
CA VAL A 163 0.39 7.22 11.32
C VAL A 163 0.08 6.70 9.92
N VAL A 164 -1.19 6.40 9.67
CA VAL A 164 -1.70 6.11 8.32
C VAL A 164 -2.68 7.20 7.97
N TRP A 165 -2.32 8.04 7.01
CA TRP A 165 -3.18 9.09 6.49
C TRP A 165 -4.09 8.54 5.41
N TRP A 166 -5.34 8.97 5.47
CA TRP A 166 -6.38 8.57 4.55
C TRP A 166 -6.84 9.79 3.72
N PRO A 167 -7.03 9.65 2.40
CA PRO A 167 -7.40 10.76 1.52
C PRO A 167 -8.77 11.41 1.76
N HIS A 168 -9.56 10.96 2.73
CA HIS A 168 -10.80 11.67 3.08
C HIS A 168 -10.52 12.91 3.95
N GLU A 169 -9.35 12.99 4.58
CA GLU A 169 -8.91 14.23 5.23
C GLU A 169 -8.57 15.27 4.16
N GLN A 170 -9.20 16.44 4.22
CA GLN A 170 -9.08 17.48 3.17
C GLN A 170 -7.63 17.82 2.81
N LYS A 171 -6.75 17.87 3.83
CA LYS A 171 -5.31 18.12 3.71
C LYS A 171 -4.51 16.99 3.02
N PHE A 172 -5.09 15.80 2.89
CA PHE A 172 -4.49 14.61 2.27
C PHE A 172 -5.29 14.09 1.06
N SER A 173 -6.30 14.84 0.60
CA SER A 173 -7.19 14.46 -0.51
C SER A 173 -6.51 14.17 -1.83
N LYS A 174 -5.26 14.61 -1.98
CA LYS A 174 -4.43 14.43 -3.18
C LYS A 174 -3.52 13.20 -3.11
N ILE A 175 -3.45 12.51 -1.98
CA ILE A 175 -2.68 11.27 -1.83
C ILE A 175 -3.50 10.08 -2.35
N LEU A 176 -2.90 9.24 -3.20
CA LEU A 176 -3.57 8.08 -3.77
C LEU A 176 -3.60 6.91 -2.76
N GLY A 177 -4.70 6.76 -2.04
CA GLY A 177 -4.92 5.65 -1.10
C GLY A 177 -4.32 5.91 0.28
N ALA A 178 -4.31 4.88 1.13
CA ALA A 178 -3.69 4.98 2.45
C ALA A 178 -2.20 5.27 2.33
N GLN A 179 -1.69 6.18 3.14
CA GLN A 179 -0.27 6.52 3.17
C GLN A 179 0.27 6.37 4.57
N ALA A 180 1.24 5.49 4.72
CA ALA A 180 1.94 5.36 5.98
C ALA A 180 2.99 6.47 6.07
N SER A 181 3.02 7.15 7.21
CA SER A 181 3.85 8.33 7.43
C SER A 181 4.36 8.35 8.87
N PHE A 182 5.39 9.15 9.11
CA PHE A 182 5.89 9.49 10.43
C PHE A 182 5.48 10.91 10.79
N VAL A 183 5.02 11.11 12.01
CA VAL A 183 4.94 12.45 12.60
C VAL A 183 6.25 12.70 13.33
N VAL A 184 6.88 13.82 13.02
CA VAL A 184 8.13 14.24 13.63
C VAL A 184 7.98 15.61 14.30
N SER A 185 8.64 15.79 15.43
CA SER A 185 8.82 17.10 16.06
C SER A 185 10.25 17.57 15.88
N ILE A 186 10.41 18.85 15.59
CA ILE A 186 11.69 19.49 15.32
C ILE A 186 11.95 20.48 16.45
N TYR A 187 13.11 20.36 17.08
CA TYR A 187 13.51 21.16 18.24
C TYR A 187 14.76 21.99 17.91
N SER A 188 14.74 23.27 18.26
CA SER A 188 15.95 24.06 18.45
C SER A 188 16.28 24.02 19.94
N ASN A 189 17.40 23.37 20.28
CA ASN A 189 17.73 23.00 21.66
C ASN A 189 16.59 22.17 22.31
N ASP A 190 15.96 22.71 23.36
CA ASP A 190 14.86 22.06 24.09
C ASP A 190 13.47 22.63 23.76
N SER A 191 13.40 23.62 22.85
CA SER A 191 12.14 24.24 22.44
C SER A 191 11.67 23.65 21.12
N LYS A 192 10.41 23.19 21.09
CA LYS A 192 9.79 22.69 19.86
C LYS A 192 9.61 23.85 18.87
N ALA A 193 10.30 23.79 17.75
CA ALA A 193 10.28 24.78 16.70
C ALA A 193 9.22 24.46 15.63
N ALA A 194 9.02 23.17 15.31
CA ALA A 194 8.04 22.76 14.32
C ALA A 194 7.57 21.30 14.48
N SER A 195 6.55 20.94 13.72
CA SER A 195 6.13 19.58 13.44
C SER A 195 6.06 19.35 11.94
N ALA A 196 6.40 18.14 11.51
CA ALA A 196 6.25 17.72 10.14
C ALA A 196 5.67 16.30 10.06
N THR A 197 4.98 16.03 8.97
CA THR A 197 4.63 14.67 8.55
C THR A 197 5.56 14.28 7.43
N LEU A 198 6.27 13.17 7.58
CA LEU A 198 7.17 12.62 6.57
C LEU A 198 6.62 11.29 6.04
N ASP A 199 6.70 11.10 4.74
CA ASP A 199 6.36 9.82 4.11
C ASP A 199 7.23 8.66 4.62
N LEU A 200 6.64 7.51 4.98
CA LEU A 200 7.35 6.33 5.50
C LEU A 200 8.33 5.72 4.49
N THR A 201 8.01 5.81 3.19
CA THR A 201 8.76 5.12 2.13
C THR A 201 9.91 5.94 1.60
N VAL A 202 9.80 7.27 1.62
CA VAL A 202 10.77 8.18 1.00
C VAL A 202 11.31 9.26 1.93
N GLY A 203 10.77 9.42 3.14
CA GLY A 203 11.22 10.42 4.10
C GLY A 203 10.92 11.87 3.73
N PHE A 204 10.04 12.07 2.74
CA PHE A 204 9.72 13.39 2.20
C PHE A 204 8.65 14.10 3.01
N VAL A 205 8.74 15.44 3.12
CA VAL A 205 7.76 16.26 3.84
C VAL A 205 6.42 16.26 3.09
N GLU A 206 5.38 15.76 3.74
CA GLU A 206 4.00 15.80 3.26
C GLU A 206 3.25 17.02 3.83
N LEU A 207 3.43 17.26 5.12
CA LEU A 207 2.90 18.43 5.83
C LEU A 207 3.98 19.06 6.69
N TRP A 208 3.90 20.37 6.83
CA TRP A 208 4.68 21.13 7.79
C TRP A 208 3.78 22.07 8.57
N ASP A 209 4.04 22.19 9.86
CA ASP A 209 3.41 23.17 10.72
C ASP A 209 4.39 23.63 11.80
N GLY A 210 4.84 24.87 11.70
CA GLY A 210 5.74 25.47 12.67
C GLY A 210 6.69 26.51 12.09
N GLY A 211 7.55 27.02 12.95
CA GLY A 211 8.42 28.17 12.72
C GLY A 211 8.75 28.78 14.08
N SER A 212 9.98 29.21 14.28
CA SER A 212 10.42 29.85 15.52
C SER A 212 10.93 31.26 15.26
N GLY A 213 11.12 32.03 16.34
CA GLY A 213 11.79 33.33 16.26
C GLY A 213 10.97 34.41 15.55
N SER A 214 11.62 35.16 14.66
CA SER A 214 11.05 36.31 13.93
C SER A 214 10.16 35.92 12.74
N ASN A 215 10.16 34.64 12.36
CA ASN A 215 9.32 34.14 11.29
C ASN A 215 7.93 33.78 11.86
N ALA A 216 6.87 34.31 11.24
CA ALA A 216 5.51 33.88 11.58
C ALA A 216 5.35 32.39 11.27
N ARG A 217 4.53 31.70 12.07
CA ARG A 217 4.24 30.26 11.94
C ARG A 217 3.98 29.89 10.47
N GLN A 218 4.81 29.01 9.92
CA GLN A 218 4.72 28.60 8.52
C GLN A 218 4.02 27.26 8.40
N THR A 219 3.24 27.09 7.34
CA THR A 219 2.58 25.82 7.02
C THR A 219 2.84 25.43 5.57
N LEU A 220 3.12 24.15 5.36
CA LEU A 220 3.24 23.54 4.03
C LEU A 220 2.29 22.36 3.91
N ALA A 221 1.68 22.22 2.73
CA ALA A 221 1.01 20.99 2.34
C ALA A 221 1.43 20.58 0.94
N LEU A 222 1.88 19.33 0.80
CA LEU A 222 2.28 18.77 -0.48
C LEU A 222 1.09 18.80 -1.46
N LYS A 223 1.27 19.50 -2.58
CA LYS A 223 0.25 19.61 -3.64
C LYS A 223 0.47 18.56 -4.72
N GLU A 224 1.69 18.52 -5.24
CA GLU A 224 2.08 17.69 -6.37
C GLU A 224 3.55 17.36 -6.25
N THR A 225 3.92 16.16 -6.68
CA THR A 225 5.31 15.78 -6.81
C THR A 225 5.47 14.75 -7.91
N ASP A 226 6.62 14.81 -8.57
CA ASP A 226 7.10 13.80 -9.50
C ASP A 226 7.77 12.62 -8.77
N TYR A 227 7.91 12.66 -7.44
CA TYR A 227 8.51 11.58 -6.66
C TYR A 227 7.69 10.29 -6.77
N PRO A 228 8.36 9.13 -6.78
CA PRO A 228 7.71 7.84 -6.67
C PRO A 228 7.28 7.59 -5.21
N ILE A 229 6.45 8.46 -4.63
CA ILE A 229 5.81 8.23 -3.32
C ILE A 229 5.11 6.87 -3.39
N SER A 230 5.64 5.89 -2.65
CA SER A 230 5.15 4.52 -2.56
C SER A 230 4.57 3.92 -3.86
N ARG A 231 5.16 4.23 -5.03
CA ARG A 231 4.71 3.66 -6.32
C ARG A 231 5.10 2.19 -6.49
N ASN A 232 5.95 1.68 -5.59
CA ASN A 232 6.21 0.24 -5.45
C ASN A 232 4.91 -0.57 -5.36
N ARG A 233 3.84 -0.03 -4.75
CA ARG A 233 2.52 -0.70 -4.72
C ARG A 233 1.84 -0.80 -6.08
N LEU A 234 2.02 0.22 -6.93
CA LEU A 234 1.51 0.25 -8.31
C LEU A 234 2.25 -0.76 -9.21
N THR A 235 3.49 -1.12 -8.85
CA THR A 235 4.26 -2.17 -9.54
C THR A 235 3.96 -3.55 -8.94
N PHE A 236 3.79 -3.62 -7.62
CA PHE A 236 3.49 -4.85 -6.89
C PHE A 236 2.15 -5.46 -7.32
N PHE A 237 1.11 -4.64 -7.49
CA PHE A 237 -0.24 -5.12 -7.81
C PHE A 237 -0.31 -5.84 -9.19
N PRO A 238 0.15 -5.25 -10.31
CA PRO A 238 0.23 -5.95 -11.59
C PRO A 238 1.17 -7.17 -11.55
N ALA A 239 2.28 -7.08 -10.82
CA ALA A 239 3.19 -8.22 -10.66
C ALA A 239 2.52 -9.40 -9.95
N ALA A 240 1.70 -9.14 -8.93
CA ALA A 240 0.93 -10.18 -8.22
C ALA A 240 -0.15 -10.82 -9.09
N ILE A 241 -0.85 -10.03 -9.91
CA ILE A 241 -1.80 -10.55 -10.88
C ILE A 241 -1.09 -11.46 -11.89
N LEU A 242 0.00 -10.95 -12.49
CA LEU A 242 0.73 -11.68 -13.53
C LEU A 242 1.31 -12.98 -12.97
N SER A 243 1.97 -12.93 -11.82
CA SER A 243 2.56 -14.11 -11.18
C SER A 243 1.50 -15.11 -10.75
N GLY A 244 0.38 -14.65 -10.18
CA GLY A 244 -0.77 -15.48 -9.83
C GLY A 244 -1.36 -16.20 -11.04
N VAL A 245 -1.58 -15.50 -12.15
CA VAL A 245 -2.09 -16.09 -13.40
C VAL A 245 -1.11 -17.14 -13.93
N ILE A 246 0.19 -16.85 -13.96
CA ILE A 246 1.23 -17.80 -14.39
C ILE A 246 1.19 -19.06 -13.51
N ILE A 247 1.16 -18.90 -12.19
CA ILE A 247 1.10 -20.02 -11.24
C ILE A 247 -0.15 -20.88 -11.47
N ILE A 248 -1.31 -20.26 -11.68
CA ILE A 248 -2.57 -20.97 -11.95
C ILE A 248 -2.49 -21.75 -13.26
N VAL A 249 -1.97 -21.13 -14.32
CA VAL A 249 -1.81 -21.78 -15.64
C VAL A 249 -0.85 -22.97 -15.55
N ILE A 250 0.30 -22.79 -14.90
CA ILE A 250 1.26 -23.86 -14.67
C ILE A 250 0.59 -24.98 -13.86
N ALA A 251 -0.06 -24.67 -12.74
CA ALA A 251 -0.75 -25.67 -11.93
C ALA A 251 -1.81 -26.42 -12.75
N TYR A 252 -2.60 -25.73 -13.57
CA TYR A 252 -3.59 -26.34 -14.45
C TYR A 252 -2.98 -27.32 -15.45
N ILE A 253 -1.88 -26.93 -16.11
CA ILE A 253 -1.14 -27.79 -17.04
C ILE A 253 -0.61 -29.03 -16.32
N PHE A 254 0.01 -28.85 -15.15
CA PHE A 254 0.53 -29.96 -14.34
C PHE A 254 -0.56 -30.93 -13.87
N MET A 255 -1.76 -30.42 -13.57
CA MET A 255 -2.92 -31.24 -13.21
C MET A 255 -3.58 -31.94 -14.41
N LYS A 256 -3.41 -31.43 -15.63
CA LYS A 256 -3.99 -31.98 -16.86
C LYS A 256 -3.11 -33.05 -17.50
N ILE A 257 -1.80 -32.90 -17.47
CA ILE A 257 -0.86 -33.81 -18.15
C ILE A 257 -0.83 -35.18 -17.45
N ASP A 258 -0.87 -36.24 -18.24
CA ASP A 258 -0.59 -37.60 -17.79
C ASP A 258 0.91 -37.86 -17.72
N TRP A 259 1.48 -37.65 -16.54
CA TRP A 259 2.92 -37.77 -16.35
C TRP A 259 3.37 -39.24 -16.26
N LYS A 260 4.51 -39.53 -16.90
CA LYS A 260 5.16 -40.86 -16.86
C LYS A 260 5.78 -41.19 -15.51
N THR A 261 6.23 -40.18 -14.75
CA THR A 261 6.92 -40.40 -13.47
C THR A 261 5.92 -40.58 -12.32
N LYS A 262 6.20 -41.54 -11.43
CA LYS A 262 5.33 -41.84 -10.26
C LYS A 262 5.08 -40.62 -9.36
N LEU A 263 6.05 -39.71 -9.27
CA LEU A 263 5.93 -38.47 -8.49
C LEU A 263 4.92 -37.51 -9.11
N LEU A 264 5.10 -37.15 -10.39
CA LEU A 264 4.25 -36.17 -11.07
C LEU A 264 2.86 -36.71 -11.40
N ARG A 265 2.72 -38.03 -11.58
CA ARG A 265 1.41 -38.68 -11.78
C ARG A 265 0.46 -38.44 -10.61
N ARG A 266 0.96 -38.12 -9.42
CA ARG A 266 0.15 -37.74 -8.24
C ARG A 266 -0.50 -36.36 -8.37
N LEU A 267 0.01 -35.51 -9.27
CA LEU A 267 -0.55 -34.18 -9.53
C LEU A 267 -1.69 -34.24 -10.56
N HIS A 268 -1.74 -35.29 -11.39
CA HIS A 268 -2.82 -35.48 -12.35
C HIS A 268 -4.17 -35.60 -11.62
N LEU A 269 -5.14 -34.78 -12.03
CA LEU A 269 -6.49 -34.77 -11.50
C LEU A 269 -7.49 -35.01 -12.62
N ASN A 270 -8.56 -35.74 -12.31
CA ASN A 270 -9.71 -35.85 -13.19
C ASN A 270 -10.34 -34.47 -13.46
N ASP A 271 -11.15 -34.38 -14.50
CA ASP A 271 -11.69 -33.10 -14.98
C ASP A 271 -12.44 -32.31 -13.90
N GLU A 272 -13.20 -33.01 -13.07
CA GLU A 272 -13.99 -32.43 -11.99
C GLU A 272 -13.14 -31.86 -10.85
N LYS A 273 -12.15 -32.63 -10.35
CA LYS A 273 -11.21 -32.15 -9.31
C LYS A 273 -10.30 -31.06 -9.85
N ARG A 274 -9.91 -31.15 -11.12
CA ARG A 274 -9.10 -30.13 -11.79
C ARG A 274 -9.87 -28.82 -11.88
N LEU A 275 -11.13 -28.84 -12.32
CA LEU A 275 -12.00 -27.66 -12.34
C LEU A 275 -12.14 -27.07 -10.93
N ASN A 276 -12.48 -27.89 -9.93
CA ASN A 276 -12.65 -27.43 -8.55
C ASN A 276 -11.38 -26.80 -7.98
N THR A 277 -10.23 -27.43 -8.19
CA THR A 277 -8.92 -26.94 -7.73
C THR A 277 -8.58 -25.60 -8.41
N THR A 278 -8.85 -25.48 -9.71
CA THR A 278 -8.56 -24.27 -10.49
C THR A 278 -9.45 -23.10 -10.05
N LEU A 279 -10.75 -23.34 -9.85
CA LEU A 279 -11.66 -22.31 -9.34
C LEU A 279 -11.26 -21.81 -7.95
N LEU A 280 -10.83 -22.70 -7.06
CA LEU A 280 -10.35 -22.32 -5.73
C LEU A 280 -9.03 -21.54 -5.78
N LEU A 281 -8.14 -21.84 -6.73
CA LEU A 281 -6.92 -21.04 -6.94
C LEU A 281 -7.25 -19.63 -7.46
N ILE A 282 -8.18 -19.51 -8.43
CA ILE A 282 -8.64 -18.22 -8.94
C ILE A 282 -9.29 -17.41 -7.82
N ALA A 283 -10.15 -18.04 -7.00
CA ALA A 283 -10.77 -17.38 -5.86
C ALA A 283 -9.74 -16.90 -4.84
N GLY A 284 -8.67 -17.68 -4.60
CA GLY A 284 -7.59 -17.29 -3.70
C GLY A 284 -6.82 -16.08 -4.22
N LEU A 285 -6.48 -16.06 -5.50
CA LEU A 285 -5.84 -14.90 -6.12
C LEU A 285 -6.72 -13.65 -6.03
N LEU A 286 -8.01 -13.77 -6.35
CA LEU A 286 -8.95 -12.65 -6.27
C LEU A 286 -9.16 -12.14 -4.84
N ALA A 287 -9.25 -13.03 -3.84
CA ALA A 287 -9.31 -12.62 -2.44
C ALA A 287 -8.12 -11.73 -2.09
N VAL A 288 -6.89 -12.18 -2.39
CA VAL A 288 -5.68 -11.40 -2.12
C VAL A 288 -5.73 -10.05 -2.85
N MET A 289 -6.17 -10.00 -4.10
CA MET A 289 -6.26 -8.75 -4.86
C MET A 289 -7.28 -7.76 -4.31
N ILE A 290 -8.42 -8.24 -3.81
CA ILE A 290 -9.45 -7.38 -3.18
C ILE A 290 -8.88 -6.71 -1.94
N GLU A 291 -8.18 -7.46 -1.09
CA GLU A 291 -7.53 -6.91 0.11
C GLU A 291 -6.50 -5.83 -0.26
N TYR A 292 -5.74 -6.01 -1.34
CA TYR A 292 -4.83 -4.97 -1.85
C TYR A 292 -5.57 -3.72 -2.34
N ILE A 293 -6.71 -3.90 -3.01
CA ILE A 293 -7.53 -2.79 -3.51
C ILE A 293 -8.13 -2.00 -2.35
N ASP A 294 -8.65 -2.69 -1.32
CA ASP A 294 -9.21 -2.08 -0.12
C ASP A 294 -8.20 -1.17 0.58
N ILE A 295 -6.95 -1.64 0.73
CA ILE A 295 -5.91 -0.87 1.43
C ILE A 295 -5.39 0.30 0.56
N TRP A 296 -5.13 0.06 -0.73
CA TRP A 296 -4.30 0.98 -1.53
C TRP A 296 -5.02 1.71 -2.66
N PHE A 297 -6.15 1.18 -3.14
CA PHE A 297 -6.84 1.69 -4.35
C PHE A 297 -8.30 2.08 -4.08
N TYR A 298 -8.68 2.24 -2.82
CA TYR A 298 -10.06 2.59 -2.49
C TYR A 298 -10.46 4.02 -2.94
N ASN A 299 -9.54 4.98 -2.93
CA ASN A 299 -9.81 6.37 -3.33
C ASN A 299 -10.31 6.49 -4.79
N PRO A 300 -9.63 5.88 -5.80
CA PRO A 300 -10.12 5.93 -7.18
C PRO A 300 -11.41 5.12 -7.44
N LEU A 301 -11.75 4.12 -6.62
CA LEU A 301 -12.99 3.34 -6.77
C LEU A 301 -14.18 3.94 -6.00
N GLY A 302 -13.90 4.61 -4.89
CA GLY A 302 -14.89 5.06 -3.92
C GLY A 302 -15.69 3.91 -3.29
N LEU A 303 -16.69 4.28 -2.49
CA LEU A 303 -17.59 3.33 -1.84
C LEU A 303 -18.31 2.41 -2.85
N THR A 304 -18.90 2.99 -3.89
CA THR A 304 -19.69 2.25 -4.88
C THR A 304 -18.84 1.22 -5.63
N GLY A 305 -17.66 1.62 -6.10
CA GLY A 305 -16.75 0.72 -6.79
C GLY A 305 -16.32 -0.43 -5.89
N ASN A 306 -16.06 -0.16 -4.61
CA ASN A 306 -15.65 -1.20 -3.68
C ASN A 306 -16.78 -2.18 -3.33
N LEU A 307 -18.00 -1.68 -3.10
CA LEU A 307 -19.17 -2.54 -2.86
C LEU A 307 -19.45 -3.45 -4.07
N LEU A 308 -19.31 -2.94 -5.30
CA LEU A 308 -19.47 -3.74 -6.51
C LEU A 308 -18.39 -4.82 -6.64
N LEU A 309 -17.14 -4.50 -6.29
CA LEU A 309 -16.04 -5.45 -6.28
C LEU A 309 -16.31 -6.63 -5.33
N HIS A 310 -16.65 -6.32 -4.07
CA HIS A 310 -16.97 -7.31 -3.05
C HIS A 310 -18.23 -8.13 -3.40
N ALA A 311 -19.29 -7.49 -3.90
CA ALA A 311 -20.49 -8.18 -4.36
C ALA A 311 -20.21 -9.12 -5.55
N GLY A 312 -19.38 -8.69 -6.49
CA GLY A 312 -18.94 -9.51 -7.63
C GLY A 312 -18.17 -10.74 -7.17
N TYR A 313 -17.25 -10.56 -6.20
CA TYR A 313 -16.49 -11.67 -5.62
C TYR A 313 -17.37 -12.63 -4.83
N LEU A 314 -18.30 -12.14 -4.01
CA LEU A 314 -19.30 -12.96 -3.34
C LEU A 314 -20.10 -13.79 -4.36
N GLY A 315 -20.54 -13.18 -5.46
CA GLY A 315 -21.20 -13.88 -6.56
C GLY A 315 -20.34 -15.02 -7.12
N PHE A 316 -19.03 -14.79 -7.29
CA PHE A 316 -18.09 -15.83 -7.73
C PHE A 316 -17.95 -16.97 -6.70
N LEU A 317 -17.86 -16.66 -5.40
CA LEU A 317 -17.84 -17.68 -4.34
C LEU A 317 -19.13 -18.53 -4.30
N LEU A 318 -20.29 -17.91 -4.55
CA LEU A 318 -21.57 -18.60 -4.66
C LEU A 318 -21.59 -19.55 -5.87
N VAL A 319 -21.01 -19.15 -7.00
CA VAL A 319 -20.83 -20.04 -8.17
C VAL A 319 -19.95 -21.24 -7.83
N ILE A 320 -18.85 -21.05 -7.09
CA ILE A 320 -18.00 -22.15 -6.61
C ILE A 320 -18.80 -23.11 -5.73
N CYS A 321 -19.56 -22.59 -4.77
CA CYS A 321 -20.43 -23.41 -3.94
C CYS A 321 -21.44 -24.20 -4.77
N PHE A 322 -22.04 -23.59 -5.79
CA PHE A 322 -22.99 -24.24 -6.68
C PHE A 322 -22.34 -25.40 -7.45
N ILE A 323 -21.17 -25.17 -8.06
CA ILE A 323 -20.43 -26.18 -8.83
C ILE A 323 -19.96 -27.33 -7.93
N GLN A 324 -19.43 -27.01 -6.74
CA GLN A 324 -18.96 -28.02 -5.77
C GLN A 324 -20.09 -28.69 -4.99
N LYS A 325 -21.36 -28.30 -5.25
CA LYS A 325 -22.54 -28.76 -4.51
C LYS A 325 -22.37 -28.58 -2.98
N LYS A 326 -21.91 -27.40 -2.57
CA LYS A 326 -21.68 -27.00 -1.17
C LYS A 326 -22.73 -26.01 -0.70
N HIS A 327 -22.87 -25.89 0.62
CA HIS A 327 -23.80 -24.95 1.24
C HIS A 327 -23.36 -23.50 1.01
N PHE A 328 -24.28 -22.59 0.68
CA PHE A 328 -23.93 -21.19 0.44
C PHE A 328 -23.51 -20.45 1.71
N GLY A 329 -23.92 -20.94 2.89
CA GLY A 329 -23.51 -20.39 4.19
C GLY A 329 -21.99 -20.36 4.42
N TRP A 330 -21.18 -21.11 3.64
CA TRP A 330 -19.72 -20.99 3.69
C TRP A 330 -19.18 -19.66 3.13
N THR A 331 -20.04 -18.86 2.49
CA THR A 331 -19.73 -17.49 2.00
C THR A 331 -20.21 -16.39 2.94
N LEU A 332 -20.79 -16.76 4.09
CA LEU A 332 -21.35 -15.82 5.07
C LEU A 332 -20.33 -14.76 5.53
N PRO A 333 -19.05 -15.07 5.78
CA PRO A 333 -18.08 -14.03 6.17
C PRO A 333 -17.97 -12.89 5.15
N ALA A 334 -17.93 -13.20 3.84
CA ALA A 334 -17.88 -12.19 2.78
C ALA A 334 -19.19 -11.38 2.68
N LEU A 335 -20.34 -12.01 2.94
CA LEU A 335 -21.62 -11.31 2.98
C LEU A 335 -21.71 -10.34 4.17
N LEU A 336 -21.25 -10.77 5.35
CA LEU A 336 -21.24 -9.94 6.56
C LEU A 336 -20.32 -8.74 6.42
N GLU A 337 -19.18 -8.90 5.74
CA GLU A 337 -18.25 -7.82 5.41
C GLU A 337 -18.95 -6.69 4.63
N ILE A 338 -19.71 -7.02 3.58
CA ILE A 338 -20.49 -6.03 2.80
C ILE A 338 -21.52 -5.31 3.69
N PHE A 339 -22.28 -6.05 4.49
CA PHE A 339 -23.29 -5.45 5.38
C PHE A 339 -22.67 -4.55 6.44
N PHE A 340 -21.51 -4.92 6.97
CA PHE A 340 -20.79 -4.12 7.96
C PHE A 340 -20.35 -2.78 7.37
N VAL A 341 -19.76 -2.78 6.16
CA VAL A 341 -19.36 -1.55 5.47
C VAL A 341 -20.57 -0.63 5.24
N LEU A 342 -21.69 -1.19 4.78
CA LEU A 342 -22.94 -0.44 4.61
C LEU A 342 -23.45 0.13 5.94
N ALA A 343 -23.38 -0.64 7.03
CA ALA A 343 -23.81 -0.20 8.35
C ALA A 343 -22.98 0.99 8.86
N MET A 344 -21.65 0.91 8.76
CA MET A 344 -20.75 1.98 9.19
C MET A 344 -20.99 3.27 8.41
N VAL A 345 -21.06 3.19 7.09
CA VAL A 345 -21.18 4.39 6.26
C VAL A 345 -22.57 5.02 6.36
N PHE A 346 -23.64 4.23 6.29
CA PHE A 346 -25.00 4.79 6.20
C PHE A 346 -25.69 5.00 7.55
N PHE A 347 -25.40 4.16 8.56
CA PHE A 347 -26.08 4.25 9.86
C PHE A 347 -25.25 4.99 10.91
N VAL A 348 -23.93 4.75 10.96
CA VAL A 348 -23.05 5.49 11.88
C VAL A 348 -22.72 6.87 11.30
N GLY A 349 -22.68 6.99 9.98
CA GLY A 349 -22.30 8.24 9.30
C GLY A 349 -20.80 8.44 9.26
N ASP A 350 -20.01 7.39 9.52
CA ASP A 350 -18.56 7.44 9.43
C ASP A 350 -18.16 7.67 7.96
N PRO A 351 -17.20 8.57 7.69
CA PRO A 351 -16.64 8.68 6.35
C PRO A 351 -16.10 7.30 5.95
N TYR A 352 -16.34 6.91 4.69
CA TYR A 352 -15.89 5.61 4.21
C TYR A 352 -14.36 5.53 4.28
N VAL A 353 -13.87 4.83 5.31
CA VAL A 353 -12.48 4.42 5.47
C VAL A 353 -12.47 2.91 5.28
N PRO A 354 -11.57 2.35 4.47
CA PRO A 354 -11.25 0.93 4.58
C PRO A 354 -10.64 0.79 5.97
N HIS A 355 -11.42 0.38 6.96
CA HIS A 355 -10.99 0.27 8.36
C HIS A 355 -9.97 -0.88 8.51
N LEU A 356 -8.91 -0.94 7.70
CA LEU A 356 -7.82 -1.91 7.54
C LEU A 356 -8.20 -3.43 7.46
N THR A 357 -9.39 -3.84 7.88
CA THR A 357 -9.72 -5.19 8.39
C THR A 357 -11.23 -5.44 8.56
N ALA A 358 -12.11 -4.68 7.89
CA ALA A 358 -13.56 -4.67 8.17
C ALA A 358 -14.29 -6.01 7.96
N PHE A 359 -13.64 -7.02 7.37
CA PHE A 359 -13.46 -8.38 7.87
C PHE A 359 -12.55 -9.02 6.81
N MET A 360 -11.65 -9.94 7.12
CA MET A 360 -11.04 -10.78 6.06
C MET A 360 -12.10 -11.71 5.44
N GLY A 361 -13.35 -11.26 5.26
CA GLY A 361 -14.52 -12.07 4.98
C GLY A 361 -14.39 -12.77 3.65
N SER A 362 -13.91 -12.06 2.64
CA SER A 362 -13.50 -12.60 1.34
C SER A 362 -12.44 -13.71 1.50
N THR A 363 -11.34 -13.43 2.19
CA THR A 363 -10.24 -14.38 2.40
C THR A 363 -10.64 -15.58 3.26
N VAL A 364 -11.38 -15.36 4.34
CA VAL A 364 -11.89 -16.40 5.27
C VAL A 364 -12.92 -17.27 4.58
N SER A 365 -13.82 -16.70 3.77
CA SER A 365 -14.76 -17.48 2.97
C SER A 365 -14.02 -18.37 1.98
N TRP A 366 -12.99 -17.84 1.30
CA TRP A 366 -12.13 -18.64 0.43
C TRP A 366 -11.43 -19.78 1.18
N ILE A 367 -10.74 -19.51 2.30
CA ILE A 367 -10.09 -20.54 3.12
C ILE A 367 -11.10 -21.60 3.53
N THR A 368 -12.29 -21.16 3.98
CA THR A 368 -13.38 -22.06 4.38
C THR A 368 -13.79 -22.97 3.23
N LEU A 369 -13.97 -22.43 2.01
CA LEU A 369 -14.27 -23.22 0.82
C LEU A 369 -13.17 -24.22 0.46
N VAL A 370 -11.90 -23.83 0.57
CA VAL A 370 -10.77 -24.76 0.41
C VAL A 370 -10.85 -25.89 1.42
N LEU A 371 -11.13 -25.60 2.70
CA LEU A 371 -11.20 -26.62 3.74
C LEU A 371 -12.39 -27.57 3.54
N VAL A 372 -13.60 -27.05 3.29
CA VAL A 372 -14.83 -27.85 3.15
C VAL A 372 -14.92 -28.60 1.81
N SER A 373 -14.07 -28.27 0.83
CA SER A 373 -13.93 -29.02 -0.43
C SER A 373 -13.51 -30.50 -0.21
N GLY A 374 -12.91 -30.81 0.95
CA GLY A 374 -12.58 -32.18 1.34
C GLY A 374 -13.73 -32.95 2.02
N LEU A 375 -14.84 -32.28 2.35
CA LEU A 375 -16.00 -32.92 2.99
C LEU A 375 -16.95 -33.52 1.94
N LYS A 376 -17.86 -34.40 2.38
CA LYS A 376 -19.00 -34.82 1.54
C LYS A 376 -19.87 -33.62 1.17
N SER A 377 -20.62 -33.73 0.06
CA SER A 377 -21.62 -32.72 -0.29
C SER A 377 -22.77 -32.81 0.70
N ASN A 378 -23.26 -31.65 1.16
CA ASN A 378 -24.43 -31.54 2.03
C ASN A 378 -25.69 -31.13 1.24
N TRP A 379 -25.64 -31.15 -0.11
CA TRP A 379 -26.82 -30.87 -0.92
C TRP A 379 -27.72 -32.10 -0.95
N ASP A 380 -28.83 -32.04 -0.21
CA ASP A 380 -29.86 -33.07 -0.23
C ASP A 380 -30.50 -33.17 -1.62
N GLU A 381 -30.07 -34.17 -2.39
CA GLU A 381 -30.78 -34.66 -3.57
C GLU A 381 -32.12 -35.28 -3.11
N GLY A 382 -33.15 -34.44 -2.91
CA GLY A 382 -34.51 -34.94 -2.58
C GLY A 382 -35.53 -33.93 -2.06
N LYS A 383 -35.12 -32.74 -1.59
CA LYS A 383 -36.07 -31.72 -1.08
C LYS A 383 -36.85 -31.03 -2.23
N THR A 384 -38.10 -30.65 -1.98
CA THR A 384 -38.93 -29.86 -2.93
C THR A 384 -38.26 -28.52 -3.25
N LYS A 385 -38.61 -27.87 -4.37
CA LYS A 385 -37.98 -26.60 -4.83
C LYS A 385 -37.87 -25.55 -3.71
N ILE A 386 -38.89 -25.42 -2.87
CA ILE A 386 -38.94 -24.49 -1.73
C ILE A 386 -38.12 -25.00 -0.54
N GLY A 387 -38.20 -26.30 -0.22
CA GLY A 387 -37.37 -26.91 0.82
C GLY A 387 -35.87 -26.87 0.52
N LYS A 388 -35.48 -26.85 -0.77
CA LYS A 388 -34.10 -26.64 -1.24
C LYS A 388 -33.64 -25.18 -1.15
N ILE A 389 -34.55 -24.21 -1.14
CA ILE A 389 -34.20 -22.79 -1.00
C ILE A 389 -34.05 -22.44 0.47
N LEU A 390 -34.98 -22.89 1.32
CA LEU A 390 -34.95 -22.63 2.77
C LEU A 390 -33.81 -23.36 3.47
N SER A 391 -33.53 -24.62 3.11
CA SER A 391 -32.40 -25.38 3.69
C SER A 391 -31.03 -25.01 3.11
N LYS A 392 -30.96 -23.95 2.29
CA LYS A 392 -29.71 -23.34 1.81
C LYS A 392 -29.44 -21.98 2.46
N LEU A 393 -30.44 -21.39 3.12
CA LEU A 393 -30.40 -20.09 3.79
C LEU A 393 -30.19 -20.22 5.31
N ILE A 394 -30.55 -21.36 5.88
CA ILE A 394 -30.27 -21.81 7.26
C ILE A 394 -29.30 -22.97 7.15
#